data_AF-A0A6I1L466-F1
#
_entry.id   AF-A0A6I1L466-F1
#
_cell.length_a   1.000
_cell.length_b   1.000
_cell.length_c   1.000
_cell.angle_alpha   90.00
_cell.angle_beta   90.00
_cell.angle_gamma   90.00
#
_symmetry.space_group_name_H-M   'P 1'
#
loop_
_entity.id
_entity.type
_entity.pdbx_description
1 polymer ?
#
loop_
_entity_poly.entity_id
_entity_poly.type
_entity_poly.pdbx_seq_one_letter_code
_entity_poly.pdbx_strand_id
1 'polypeptide(L)'
;MTWNAHLLKLPFIYPLNDQLVAQARQVLRSESLATVVYRMLREQARNVPEYRLSQHLGPQGALFMGTDYVIPGFYTQQGYQQYFSVQGSMLVTEILRDNWVLGEGSGISGMDLRRLMVELEQLYFRDYANYWSEAVGQVALPPINDFGEGAEQLAGLTSANSPILQLLVEVRENTRFPAVADNADDAADAASKLAEKGGKAGKLVAAVADKAAGAVAKNLPDTAKKSLQRRFEPLHRLLDDNNGPAADLTPALNALNDLQLQMASLARASAPEQAAFDMAKTRMGGQRDALSNLRNAAGRLPRPVSVWFSVLAEDSWRLVLGDAYQYLNQRYQSELYGFYGKAINQRYPFNAHSSSDVAISDFREFFKAQGIADRFFDNYLRPFVSGDPGNYRMRSVDGHSLPVSKVYLDQMAAAQVIRQSFFADNPAEPQVQFKLEPYTLDPVVSRSEFKFGDKTIEYRHGPIVPMSFKWPTDAEDGRTSLVLEKMVGRPIGIEKNTGPWSLFRLFDLMQTEYLTGRDVLVLKADVGGLRANYLLTSQRTPNPFDMGVLRTFRMPVQL
;
A
#
# COMPACT_ATOMS: atom_id res chain seq x y z
N MET A 1 -35.26 4.31 -86.54
CA MET A 1 -36.11 3.14 -86.24
C MET A 1 -35.20 2.04 -85.73
N THR A 2 -35.42 1.28 -84.65
CA THR A 2 -36.58 1.03 -83.78
C THR A 2 -36.13 -0.07 -82.81
N TRP A 3 -35.19 0.19 -81.90
CA TRP A 3 -34.81 -0.83 -80.89
C TRP A 3 -34.85 -0.32 -79.45
N ASN A 4 -34.50 0.94 -79.16
CA ASN A 4 -34.52 1.42 -77.77
C ASN A 4 -35.87 1.97 -77.26
N ALA A 5 -36.84 2.26 -78.13
CA ALA A 5 -38.15 2.77 -77.70
C ALA A 5 -39.18 1.68 -77.33
N HIS A 6 -38.89 0.40 -77.61
CA HIS A 6 -39.78 -0.71 -77.29
C HIS A 6 -39.51 -1.36 -75.93
N LEU A 7 -38.28 -1.28 -75.39
CA LEU A 7 -37.93 -1.84 -74.08
C LEU A 7 -38.52 -1.04 -72.90
N LEU A 8 -38.76 0.26 -73.07
CA LEU A 8 -39.43 1.11 -72.07
C LEU A 8 -40.97 1.03 -72.08
N LYS A 9 -41.56 0.27 -73.02
CA LYS A 9 -43.02 0.02 -73.10
C LYS A 9 -43.45 -1.32 -72.50
N LEU A 10 -42.50 -2.15 -72.06
CA LEU A 10 -42.82 -3.36 -71.32
C LEU A 10 -43.09 -2.96 -69.85
N PRO A 11 -44.25 -3.32 -69.28
CA PRO A 11 -44.52 -3.03 -67.88
C PRO A 11 -43.49 -3.79 -67.04
N PHE A 12 -42.78 -3.05 -66.19
CA PHE A 12 -41.76 -3.58 -65.29
C PHE A 12 -42.45 -4.35 -64.14
N ILE A 13 -43.05 -5.49 -64.46
CA ILE A 13 -43.75 -6.35 -63.50
C ILE A 13 -42.84 -7.54 -63.23
N TYR A 14 -41.92 -7.37 -62.28
CA TYR A 14 -41.32 -8.50 -61.61
C TYR A 14 -42.28 -8.95 -60.51
N PRO A 15 -42.66 -10.24 -60.44
CA PRO A 15 -43.38 -10.73 -59.28
C PRO A 15 -42.48 -10.52 -58.05
N LEU A 16 -43.01 -9.82 -57.05
CA LEU A 16 -42.33 -9.68 -55.77
C LEU A 16 -42.08 -11.09 -55.23
N ASN A 17 -40.84 -11.40 -54.86
CA ASN A 17 -40.56 -12.66 -54.18
C ASN A 17 -40.99 -12.53 -52.72
N ASP A 18 -42.24 -12.89 -52.45
CA ASP A 18 -42.87 -12.75 -51.14
C ASP A 18 -42.11 -13.49 -50.03
N GLN A 19 -41.43 -14.60 -50.35
CA GLN A 19 -40.57 -15.30 -49.39
C GLN A 19 -39.30 -14.52 -49.06
N LEU A 20 -38.62 -13.93 -50.05
CA LEU A 20 -37.44 -13.10 -49.84
C LEU A 20 -37.80 -11.82 -49.08
N VAL A 21 -38.94 -11.22 -49.40
CA VAL A 21 -39.47 -10.05 -48.68
C VAL A 21 -39.84 -10.41 -47.24
N ALA A 22 -40.45 -11.57 -47.01
CA ALA A 22 -40.74 -12.07 -45.66
C ALA A 22 -39.47 -12.36 -44.86
N GLN A 23 -38.45 -12.99 -45.48
CA GLN A 23 -37.14 -13.22 -44.83
C GLN A 23 -36.41 -11.91 -44.51
N ALA A 24 -36.36 -10.97 -45.45
CA ALA A 24 -35.78 -9.65 -45.24
C ALA A 24 -36.51 -8.90 -44.11
N ARG A 25 -37.84 -8.96 -44.08
CA ARG A 25 -38.66 -8.41 -42.97
C ARG A 25 -38.41 -9.14 -41.65
N GLN A 26 -38.22 -10.46 -41.65
CA GLN A 26 -37.90 -11.25 -40.45
C GLN A 26 -36.53 -10.84 -39.87
N VAL A 27 -35.53 -10.63 -40.73
CA VAL A 27 -34.20 -10.12 -40.34
C VAL A 27 -34.31 -8.69 -39.84
N LEU A 28 -35.05 -7.81 -40.51
CA LEU A 28 -35.28 -6.43 -40.08
C LEU A 28 -36.08 -6.35 -38.76
N ARG A 29 -36.94 -7.32 -38.46
CA ARG A 29 -37.66 -7.45 -37.17
C ARG A 29 -36.82 -8.01 -36.03
N SER A 30 -35.60 -8.50 -36.30
CA SER A 30 -34.71 -9.04 -35.26
C SER A 30 -34.05 -7.95 -34.40
N GLU A 31 -33.99 -6.70 -34.90
CA GLU A 31 -33.48 -5.54 -34.19
C GLU A 31 -34.64 -4.61 -33.80
N SER A 32 -34.64 -4.08 -32.57
CA SER A 32 -35.72 -3.19 -32.13
C SER A 32 -35.67 -1.86 -32.89
N LEU A 33 -36.83 -1.32 -33.25
CA LEU A 33 -36.93 0.01 -33.88
C LEU A 33 -36.22 1.09 -33.04
N ALA A 34 -36.26 0.95 -31.71
CA ALA A 34 -35.54 1.83 -30.77
C ALA A 34 -34.04 1.85 -31.07
N THR A 35 -33.44 0.69 -31.32
CA THR A 35 -32.01 0.56 -31.58
C THR A 35 -31.61 1.17 -32.93
N VAL A 36 -32.45 1.01 -33.96
CA VAL A 36 -32.23 1.63 -35.28
C VAL A 36 -32.32 3.16 -35.18
N VAL A 37 -33.40 3.67 -34.58
CA VAL A 37 -33.61 5.12 -34.36
C VAL A 37 -32.45 5.69 -33.53
N TYR A 38 -32.04 4.99 -32.47
CA TYR A 38 -30.93 5.39 -31.62
C TYR A 38 -29.63 5.51 -32.41
N ARG A 39 -29.33 4.52 -33.26
CA ARG A 39 -28.12 4.52 -34.10
C ARG A 39 -28.13 5.69 -35.08
N MET A 40 -29.28 6.00 -35.69
CA MET A 40 -29.44 7.15 -36.59
C MET A 40 -29.24 8.48 -35.86
N LEU A 41 -29.83 8.66 -34.67
CA LEU A 41 -29.62 9.87 -33.85
C LEU A 41 -28.16 10.05 -33.49
N ARG A 42 -27.48 8.96 -33.08
CA ARG A 42 -26.05 8.98 -32.77
C ARG A 42 -25.20 9.35 -33.99
N GLU A 43 -25.57 8.87 -35.18
CA GLU A 43 -24.89 9.19 -36.43
C GLU A 43 -25.05 10.66 -36.82
N GLN A 44 -26.27 11.20 -36.70
CA GLN A 44 -26.56 12.62 -36.95
C GLN A 44 -25.82 13.54 -35.97
N ALA A 45 -25.64 13.08 -34.72
CA ALA A 45 -24.95 13.82 -33.69
C ALA A 45 -23.41 13.75 -33.78
N ARG A 46 -22.82 13.15 -34.82
CA ARG A 46 -21.36 13.08 -34.99
C ARG A 46 -20.68 14.44 -35.09
N ASN A 47 -21.41 15.47 -35.55
CA ASN A 47 -20.89 16.83 -35.70
C ASN A 47 -20.96 17.64 -34.40
N VAL A 48 -21.54 17.09 -33.32
CA VAL A 48 -21.55 17.77 -32.02
C VAL A 48 -20.12 17.75 -31.46
N PRO A 49 -19.57 18.91 -31.04
CA PRO A 49 -18.21 18.98 -30.52
C PRO A 49 -17.98 17.98 -29.39
N GLU A 50 -16.84 17.30 -29.43
CA GLU A 50 -16.40 16.41 -28.35
C GLU A 50 -16.20 17.19 -27.05
N TYR A 51 -16.46 16.53 -25.93
CA TYR A 51 -16.27 17.06 -24.59
C TYR A 51 -15.12 16.31 -23.89
N ARG A 52 -14.23 17.06 -23.23
CA ARG A 52 -13.14 16.53 -22.40
C ARG A 52 -13.09 17.29 -21.09
N LEU A 53 -12.95 16.60 -19.97
CA LEU A 53 -12.88 17.25 -18.65
C LEU A 53 -11.69 18.23 -18.58
N SER A 54 -10.56 17.91 -19.21
CA SER A 54 -9.35 18.75 -19.25
C SER A 54 -9.59 20.19 -19.75
N GLN A 55 -10.63 20.42 -20.55
CA GLN A 55 -10.97 21.74 -21.09
C GLN A 55 -11.71 22.64 -20.09
N HIS A 56 -12.21 22.07 -18.98
CA HIS A 56 -13.09 22.75 -18.03
C HIS A 56 -12.50 22.89 -16.61
N LEU A 57 -11.36 22.27 -16.34
CA LEU A 57 -10.71 22.25 -15.00
C LEU A 57 -9.76 23.43 -14.73
N GLY A 58 -9.77 24.44 -15.59
CA GLY A 58 -8.97 25.65 -15.43
C GLY A 58 -7.45 25.41 -15.36
N PRO A 59 -6.68 26.39 -14.84
CA PRO A 59 -5.22 26.32 -14.81
C PRO A 59 -4.65 25.18 -13.96
N GLN A 60 -5.37 24.75 -12.93
CA GLN A 60 -4.95 23.67 -12.01
C GLN A 60 -5.39 22.28 -12.50
N GLY A 61 -6.06 22.19 -13.66
CA GLY A 61 -6.50 20.92 -14.24
C GLY A 61 -5.37 19.94 -14.56
N ALA A 62 -4.14 20.45 -14.77
CA ALA A 62 -2.94 19.65 -15.00
C ALA A 62 -2.50 18.80 -13.79
N LEU A 63 -3.04 19.06 -12.60
CA LEU A 63 -2.81 18.24 -11.40
C LEU A 63 -3.52 16.88 -11.47
N PHE A 64 -4.44 16.69 -12.43
CA PHE A 64 -5.07 15.41 -12.69
C PHE A 64 -4.49 14.75 -13.93
N MET A 65 -4.45 13.41 -13.89
CA MET A 65 -4.23 12.54 -15.04
C MET A 65 -5.57 11.95 -15.50
N GLY A 66 -5.65 11.53 -16.78
CA GLY A 66 -6.83 10.84 -17.31
C GLY A 66 -8.04 11.73 -17.62
N THR A 67 -7.87 13.06 -17.63
CA THR A 67 -8.94 14.05 -17.90
C THR A 67 -9.23 14.26 -19.40
N ASP A 68 -8.41 13.68 -20.28
CA ASP A 68 -8.54 13.78 -21.74
C ASP A 68 -9.47 12.73 -22.37
N TYR A 69 -10.14 11.91 -21.55
CA TYR A 69 -11.14 10.96 -22.03
C TYR A 69 -12.21 11.67 -22.87
N VAL A 70 -12.44 11.17 -24.09
CA VAL A 70 -13.35 11.78 -25.05
C VAL A 70 -14.77 11.34 -24.76
N ILE A 71 -15.60 12.30 -24.35
CA ILE A 71 -17.05 12.14 -24.25
C ILE A 71 -17.65 12.71 -25.55
N PRO A 72 -18.33 11.90 -26.39
CA PRO A 72 -19.03 12.44 -27.54
C PRO A 72 -20.03 13.51 -27.08
N GLY A 73 -20.03 14.68 -27.71
CA GLY A 73 -20.87 15.82 -27.28
C GLY A 73 -22.36 15.50 -27.23
N PHE A 74 -22.78 14.48 -27.98
CA PHE A 74 -24.12 13.90 -27.90
C PHE A 74 -24.51 13.49 -26.47
N TYR A 75 -23.56 13.02 -25.66
CA TYR A 75 -23.76 12.61 -24.26
C TYR A 75 -23.37 13.70 -23.27
N THR A 76 -23.71 14.96 -23.54
CA THR A 76 -23.57 16.09 -22.59
C THR A 76 -24.95 16.64 -22.24
N GLN A 77 -25.06 17.46 -21.20
CA GLN A 77 -26.36 18.08 -20.85
C GLN A 77 -26.87 18.95 -22.01
N GLN A 78 -25.96 19.69 -22.64
CA GLN A 78 -26.25 20.48 -23.83
C GLN A 78 -26.65 19.58 -25.01
N GLY A 79 -25.92 18.49 -25.26
CA GLY A 79 -26.25 17.52 -26.31
C GLY A 79 -27.62 16.88 -26.12
N TYR A 80 -27.98 16.55 -24.88
CA TYR A 80 -29.30 16.06 -24.53
C TYR A 80 -30.40 17.08 -24.84
N GLN A 81 -30.24 18.32 -24.38
CA GLN A 81 -31.25 19.38 -24.55
C GLN A 81 -31.41 19.78 -26.03
N GLN A 82 -30.31 19.95 -26.76
CA GLN A 82 -30.31 20.51 -28.11
C GLN A 82 -30.55 19.47 -29.20
N TYR A 83 -30.08 18.22 -29.00
CA TYR A 83 -30.16 17.18 -30.01
C TYR A 83 -31.14 16.08 -29.62
N PHE A 84 -30.90 15.36 -28.52
CA PHE A 84 -31.71 14.19 -28.19
C PHE A 84 -33.19 14.53 -27.93
N SER A 85 -33.45 15.53 -27.09
CA SER A 85 -34.82 15.93 -26.73
C SER A 85 -35.61 16.51 -27.91
N VAL A 86 -34.93 17.22 -28.82
CA VAL A 86 -35.58 17.89 -29.96
C VAL A 86 -35.69 16.96 -31.15
N GLN A 87 -34.58 16.35 -31.59
CA GLN A 87 -34.53 15.51 -32.79
C GLN A 87 -35.10 14.11 -32.55
N GLY A 88 -35.01 13.58 -31.33
CA GLY A 88 -35.53 12.25 -31.01
C GLY A 88 -37.03 12.13 -31.30
N SER A 89 -37.82 13.12 -30.88
CA SER A 89 -39.26 13.13 -31.15
C SER A 89 -39.61 13.30 -32.63
N MET A 90 -38.85 14.12 -33.37
CA MET A 90 -39.06 14.36 -34.79
C MET A 90 -38.72 13.12 -35.63
N LEU A 91 -37.55 12.52 -35.42
CA LEU A 91 -37.08 11.35 -36.18
C LEU A 91 -38.00 10.14 -35.98
N VAL A 92 -38.50 9.97 -34.76
CA VAL A 92 -39.48 8.92 -34.46
C VAL A 92 -40.77 9.15 -35.21
N THR A 93 -41.26 10.39 -35.24
CA THR A 93 -42.48 10.74 -35.96
C THR A 93 -42.31 10.54 -37.48
N GLU A 94 -41.13 10.84 -38.03
CA GLU A 94 -40.79 10.64 -39.44
C GLU A 94 -40.68 9.16 -39.81
N ILE A 95 -39.92 8.37 -39.05
CA ILE A 95 -39.78 6.92 -39.28
C ILE A 95 -41.12 6.19 -39.15
N LEU A 96 -41.99 6.65 -38.26
CA LEU A 96 -43.35 6.10 -38.12
C LEU A 96 -44.26 6.45 -39.29
N ARG A 97 -44.09 7.63 -39.92
CA ARG A 97 -44.80 8.00 -41.15
C ARG A 97 -44.35 7.15 -42.35
N ASP A 98 -43.07 6.79 -42.39
CA ASP A 98 -42.47 6.01 -43.47
C ASP A 98 -42.44 4.48 -43.20
N ASN A 99 -43.10 3.99 -42.15
CA ASN A 99 -43.06 2.58 -41.73
C ASN A 99 -43.86 1.61 -42.63
N TRP A 100 -44.08 1.96 -43.90
CA TRP A 100 -44.73 1.11 -44.90
C TRP A 100 -43.93 -0.17 -45.20
N VAL A 101 -42.62 -0.19 -44.90
CA VAL A 101 -41.69 -1.27 -45.24
C VAL A 101 -41.81 -2.50 -44.33
N LEU A 102 -42.20 -2.35 -43.05
CA LEU A 102 -42.33 -3.46 -42.08
C LEU A 102 -43.68 -4.22 -42.13
N GLY A 103 -44.63 -3.74 -42.94
CA GLY A 103 -45.84 -4.48 -43.31
C GLY A 103 -47.02 -4.43 -42.34
N GLU A 104 -47.04 -3.52 -41.34
CA GLU A 104 -48.21 -3.28 -40.51
C GLU A 104 -48.99 -2.06 -41.02
N GLY A 105 -50.03 -2.32 -41.82
CA GLY A 105 -50.88 -1.32 -42.47
C GLY A 105 -51.91 -0.63 -41.55
N SER A 106 -51.69 -0.60 -40.24
CA SER A 106 -52.53 0.14 -39.30
C SER A 106 -51.61 0.90 -38.35
N GLY A 107 -51.73 2.22 -38.32
CA GLY A 107 -50.84 3.11 -37.58
C GLY A 107 -50.49 2.62 -36.18
N ILE A 108 -49.21 2.67 -35.84
CA ILE A 108 -48.67 2.31 -34.53
C ILE A 108 -49.44 3.03 -33.43
N SER A 109 -49.86 2.30 -32.39
CA SER A 109 -50.68 2.87 -31.33
C SER A 109 -49.88 3.89 -30.50
N GLY A 110 -50.57 4.84 -29.86
CA GLY A 110 -49.89 5.78 -28.94
C GLY A 110 -49.17 5.09 -27.77
N MET A 111 -49.54 3.85 -27.45
CA MET A 111 -48.89 3.03 -26.43
C MET A 111 -47.56 2.44 -26.92
N ASP A 112 -47.51 2.00 -28.18
CA ASP A 112 -46.29 1.48 -28.82
C ASP A 112 -45.26 2.60 -29.03
N LEU A 113 -45.71 3.79 -29.45
CA LEU A 113 -44.86 4.98 -29.53
C LEU A 113 -44.28 5.34 -28.15
N ARG A 114 -45.10 5.29 -27.09
CA ARG A 114 -44.62 5.54 -25.74
C ARG A 114 -43.57 4.51 -25.32
N ARG A 115 -43.79 3.22 -25.62
CA ARG A 115 -42.84 2.15 -25.32
C ARG A 115 -41.51 2.34 -26.07
N LEU A 116 -41.57 2.72 -27.33
CA LEU A 116 -40.40 3.07 -28.16
C LEU A 116 -39.59 4.22 -27.54
N MET A 117 -40.26 5.26 -27.06
CA MET A 117 -39.61 6.40 -26.38
C MET A 117 -38.94 6.02 -25.07
N VAL A 118 -39.59 5.16 -24.27
CA VAL A 118 -38.96 4.61 -23.07
C VAL A 118 -37.70 3.81 -23.40
N GLU A 119 -37.75 2.93 -24.40
CA GLU A 119 -36.60 2.10 -24.79
C GLU A 119 -35.46 2.95 -25.36
N LEU A 120 -35.79 3.97 -26.18
CA LEU A 120 -34.81 4.90 -26.73
C LEU A 120 -34.10 5.70 -25.63
N GLU A 121 -34.85 6.25 -24.66
CA GLU A 121 -34.27 6.95 -23.51
C GLU A 121 -33.39 6.02 -22.66
N GLN A 122 -33.80 4.76 -22.48
CA GLN A 122 -32.99 3.77 -21.76
C GLN A 122 -31.65 3.50 -22.46
N LEU A 123 -31.65 3.30 -23.79
CA LEU A 123 -30.42 3.13 -24.56
C LEU A 123 -29.52 4.37 -24.46
N TYR A 124 -30.10 5.55 -24.61
CA TYR A 124 -29.38 6.82 -24.55
C TYR A 124 -28.73 7.04 -23.18
N PHE A 125 -29.51 6.99 -22.10
CA PHE A 125 -29.00 7.26 -20.75
C PHE A 125 -28.09 6.15 -20.21
N ARG A 126 -28.21 4.92 -20.71
CA ARG A 126 -27.24 3.85 -20.42
C ARG A 126 -25.87 4.21 -20.97
N ASP A 127 -25.79 4.54 -22.25
CA ASP A 127 -24.51 4.87 -22.90
C ASP A 127 -23.95 6.19 -22.34
N TYR A 128 -24.82 7.19 -22.09
CA TYR A 128 -24.48 8.42 -21.37
C TYR A 128 -23.80 8.13 -20.02
N ALA A 129 -24.44 7.30 -19.19
CA ALA A 129 -23.90 6.95 -17.88
C ALA A 129 -22.55 6.22 -17.99
N ASN A 130 -22.35 5.41 -19.03
CA ASN A 130 -21.11 4.70 -19.26
C ASN A 130 -19.97 5.64 -19.65
N TYR A 131 -20.18 6.54 -20.61
CA TYR A 131 -19.16 7.52 -21.00
C TYR A 131 -18.74 8.41 -19.82
N TRP A 132 -19.70 8.93 -19.05
CA TRP A 132 -19.39 9.76 -17.89
C TRP A 132 -18.73 8.99 -16.75
N SER A 133 -19.11 7.73 -16.52
CA SER A 133 -18.49 6.93 -15.46
C SER A 133 -17.08 6.53 -15.82
N GLU A 134 -16.81 6.23 -17.09
CA GLU A 134 -15.46 5.95 -17.57
C GLU A 134 -14.60 7.21 -17.48
N ALA A 135 -15.10 8.36 -17.95
CA ALA A 135 -14.39 9.64 -17.85
C ALA A 135 -14.00 9.97 -16.40
N VAL A 136 -14.96 9.92 -15.47
CA VAL A 136 -14.70 10.19 -14.05
C VAL A 136 -13.83 9.11 -13.41
N GLY A 137 -13.98 7.85 -13.82
CA GLY A 137 -13.22 6.71 -13.32
C GLY A 137 -11.75 6.70 -13.74
N GLN A 138 -11.42 7.31 -14.88
CA GLN A 138 -10.03 7.44 -15.36
C GLN A 138 -9.27 8.60 -14.72
N VAL A 139 -9.97 9.55 -14.08
CA VAL A 139 -9.32 10.66 -13.39
C VAL A 139 -8.53 10.13 -12.19
N ALA A 140 -7.24 10.47 -12.16
CA ALA A 140 -6.31 10.07 -11.11
C ALA A 140 -5.39 11.24 -10.73
N LEU A 141 -4.73 11.13 -9.57
CA LEU A 141 -3.69 12.07 -9.17
C LEU A 141 -2.31 11.46 -9.45
N PRO A 142 -1.32 12.27 -9.89
CA PRO A 142 0.04 11.80 -10.00
C PRO A 142 0.60 11.46 -8.62
N PRO A 143 1.48 10.45 -8.53
CA PRO A 143 2.08 10.04 -7.27
C PRO A 143 3.01 11.12 -6.75
N ILE A 144 3.11 11.23 -5.43
CA ILE A 144 4.06 12.14 -4.78
C ILE A 144 5.41 11.43 -4.61
N ASN A 145 6.49 12.05 -5.09
CA ASN A 145 7.85 11.50 -4.99
C ASN A 145 8.78 12.31 -4.06
N ASP A 146 8.42 13.55 -3.72
CA ASP A 146 9.20 14.44 -2.88
C ASP A 146 8.29 15.32 -1.99
N PHE A 147 8.79 15.76 -0.83
CA PHE A 147 8.03 16.61 0.09
C PHE A 147 7.71 17.99 -0.49
N GLY A 148 8.63 18.59 -1.25
CA GLY A 148 8.43 19.88 -1.90
C GLY A 148 7.38 19.80 -2.99
N GLU A 149 7.56 18.89 -3.95
CA GLU A 149 6.59 18.65 -5.03
C GLU A 149 5.21 18.29 -4.49
N GLY A 150 5.15 17.43 -3.47
CA GLY A 150 3.89 17.06 -2.83
C GLY A 150 3.22 18.22 -2.11
N ALA A 151 3.97 19.07 -1.42
CA ALA A 151 3.41 20.27 -0.80
C ALA A 151 2.83 21.24 -1.84
N GLU A 152 3.44 21.36 -3.02
CA GLU A 152 2.93 22.18 -4.13
C GLU A 152 1.67 21.57 -4.76
N GLN A 153 1.69 20.26 -5.02
CA GLN A 153 0.52 19.53 -5.54
C GLN A 153 -0.68 19.67 -4.60
N LEU A 154 -0.48 19.44 -3.29
CA LEU A 154 -1.53 19.57 -2.29
C LEU A 154 -2.05 21.01 -2.19
N ALA A 155 -1.17 22.02 -2.26
CA ALA A 155 -1.58 23.43 -2.25
C ALA A 155 -2.42 23.79 -3.48
N GLY A 156 -2.10 23.23 -4.65
CA GLY A 156 -2.90 23.40 -5.86
C GLY A 156 -4.30 22.80 -5.73
N LEU A 157 -4.40 21.60 -5.13
CA LEU A 157 -5.67 20.91 -4.89
C LEU A 157 -6.58 21.63 -3.88
N THR A 158 -6.01 22.31 -2.88
CA THR A 158 -6.76 23.10 -1.88
C THR A 158 -6.89 24.59 -2.21
N SER A 159 -6.41 25.02 -3.37
CA SER A 159 -6.47 26.42 -3.80
C SER A 159 -7.91 26.92 -3.95
N ALA A 160 -8.08 28.25 -3.99
CA ALA A 160 -9.40 28.87 -4.21
C ALA A 160 -10.08 28.40 -5.51
N ASN A 161 -9.28 28.04 -6.53
CA ASN A 161 -9.75 27.43 -7.78
C ASN A 161 -9.42 25.93 -7.79
N SER A 162 -9.87 25.21 -6.76
CA SER A 162 -9.61 23.78 -6.61
C SER A 162 -10.11 22.99 -7.84
N PRO A 163 -9.24 22.22 -8.52
CA PRO A 163 -9.65 21.40 -9.64
C PRO A 163 -10.57 20.25 -9.20
N ILE A 164 -10.52 19.82 -7.93
CA ILE A 164 -11.44 18.83 -7.36
C ILE A 164 -12.88 19.38 -7.39
N LEU A 165 -13.07 20.62 -6.94
CA LEU A 165 -14.39 21.26 -6.94
C LEU A 165 -14.88 21.48 -8.37
N GLN A 166 -14.02 21.97 -9.26
CA GLN A 166 -14.39 22.20 -10.66
C GLN A 166 -14.81 20.90 -11.36
N LEU A 167 -14.09 19.80 -11.12
CA LEU A 167 -14.48 18.49 -11.64
C LEU A 167 -15.85 18.04 -11.13
N LEU A 168 -16.11 18.18 -9.82
CA LEU A 168 -17.41 17.83 -9.24
C LEU A 168 -18.55 18.69 -9.80
N VAL A 169 -18.28 19.97 -10.09
CA VAL A 169 -19.22 20.88 -10.73
C VAL A 169 -19.52 20.40 -12.16
N GLU A 170 -18.50 20.11 -12.97
CA GLU A 170 -18.72 19.62 -14.34
C GLU A 170 -19.50 18.29 -14.39
N VAL A 171 -19.21 17.39 -13.44
CA VAL A 171 -19.98 16.14 -13.28
C VAL A 171 -21.42 16.46 -12.90
N ARG A 172 -21.66 17.36 -11.94
CA ARG A 172 -23.00 17.76 -11.52
C ARG A 172 -23.78 18.37 -12.67
N GLU A 173 -23.22 19.36 -13.37
CA GLU A 173 -23.89 20.03 -14.49
C GLU A 173 -24.27 19.03 -15.60
N ASN A 174 -23.41 18.05 -15.88
CA ASN A 174 -23.67 17.08 -16.93
C ASN A 174 -24.44 15.83 -16.50
N THR A 175 -24.70 15.59 -15.22
CA THR A 175 -25.40 14.37 -14.78
C THR A 175 -26.59 14.64 -13.87
N ARG A 176 -26.76 15.88 -13.41
CA ARG A 176 -27.96 16.38 -12.76
C ARG A 176 -28.82 17.10 -13.80
N PHE A 177 -30.09 16.74 -13.84
CA PHE A 177 -31.04 17.35 -14.75
C PHE A 177 -32.25 17.79 -13.94
N PRO A 178 -32.76 19.01 -14.15
CA PRO A 178 -33.94 19.50 -13.43
C PRO A 178 -35.13 18.55 -13.64
N ALA A 179 -35.92 18.39 -12.58
CA ALA A 179 -37.15 17.62 -12.66
C ALA A 179 -38.18 18.42 -13.46
N VAL A 180 -38.97 17.74 -14.29
CA VAL A 180 -40.05 18.39 -15.06
C VAL A 180 -41.10 19.03 -14.12
N ALA A 181 -41.16 18.60 -12.86
CA ALA A 181 -42.04 19.16 -11.83
C ALA A 181 -41.69 20.62 -11.47
N ASP A 182 -40.42 20.99 -11.41
CA ASP A 182 -40.00 22.38 -11.10
C ASP A 182 -40.42 23.34 -12.23
N ASN A 183 -40.36 22.87 -13.47
CA ASN A 183 -40.84 23.62 -14.64
C ASN A 183 -42.37 23.64 -14.76
N ALA A 184 -43.10 22.78 -14.04
CA ALA A 184 -44.56 22.72 -14.10
C ALA A 184 -45.20 23.85 -13.29
N ASP A 185 -44.62 24.23 -12.17
CA ASP A 185 -45.05 25.38 -11.37
C ASP A 185 -44.73 26.70 -12.09
N ASP A 186 -43.54 26.84 -12.67
CA ASP A 186 -43.17 28.01 -13.48
C ASP A 186 -44.02 28.14 -14.77
N ALA A 187 -44.32 27.01 -15.43
CA ALA A 187 -45.20 26.99 -16.60
C ALA A 187 -46.68 27.22 -16.23
N ALA A 188 -47.13 26.77 -15.06
CA ALA A 188 -48.47 27.04 -14.55
C ALA A 188 -48.64 28.52 -14.19
N ASP A 189 -47.63 29.15 -13.59
CA ASP A 189 -47.60 30.58 -13.31
C ASP A 189 -47.53 31.44 -14.59
N ALA A 190 -46.76 31.01 -15.58
CA ALA A 190 -46.73 31.66 -16.89
C ALA A 190 -48.06 31.52 -17.64
N ALA A 191 -48.70 30.34 -17.58
CA ALA A 191 -49.99 30.09 -18.20
C ALA A 191 -51.14 30.86 -17.54
N SER A 192 -51.13 31.01 -16.20
CA SER A 192 -52.10 31.85 -15.47
C SER A 192 -51.99 33.32 -15.90
N LYS A 193 -50.77 33.85 -16.06
CA LYS A 193 -50.52 35.22 -16.54
C LYS A 193 -50.94 35.47 -18.00
N LEU A 194 -50.95 34.43 -18.83
CA LEU A 194 -51.39 34.48 -20.24
C LEU A 194 -52.90 34.30 -20.42
N ALA A 195 -53.55 33.55 -19.51
CA ALA A 195 -55.00 33.33 -19.52
C ALA A 195 -55.81 34.59 -19.16
N GLU A 196 -55.22 35.51 -18.39
CA GLU A 196 -55.85 36.80 -18.07
C GLU A 196 -55.96 37.76 -19.27
N LYS A 197 -55.29 37.49 -20.41
CA LYS A 197 -55.14 38.45 -21.52
C LYS A 197 -55.75 38.07 -22.88
N GLY A 198 -56.54 37.00 -23.05
CA GLY A 198 -57.10 36.75 -24.40
C GLY A 198 -58.19 35.69 -24.58
N GLY A 199 -59.25 36.11 -25.29
CA GLY A 199 -60.52 35.46 -25.63
C GLY A 199 -60.56 33.99 -26.06
N LYS A 200 -61.73 33.40 -25.77
CA LYS A 200 -62.12 31.99 -25.77
C LYS A 200 -62.67 31.56 -27.15
N ALA A 201 -61.98 30.66 -27.87
CA ALA A 201 -62.58 29.60 -28.73
C ALA A 201 -61.55 29.01 -29.72
N GLY A 202 -60.73 29.82 -30.40
CA GLY A 202 -59.81 29.33 -31.45
C GLY A 202 -58.53 28.66 -30.90
N LYS A 203 -58.02 29.11 -29.76
CA LYS A 203 -56.85 28.53 -29.09
C LYS A 203 -57.11 27.15 -28.46
N LEU A 204 -58.37 26.78 -28.24
CA LEU A 204 -58.73 25.54 -27.55
C LEU A 204 -58.44 24.29 -28.38
N VAL A 205 -58.48 24.36 -29.71
CA VAL A 205 -58.25 23.18 -30.56
C VAL A 205 -56.74 22.92 -30.76
N ALA A 206 -55.93 23.97 -30.94
CA ALA A 206 -54.47 23.87 -30.98
C ALA A 206 -53.87 23.50 -29.61
N ALA A 207 -54.41 24.07 -28.52
CA ALA A 207 -53.99 23.73 -27.16
C ALA A 207 -54.36 22.30 -26.74
N VAL A 208 -55.34 21.65 -27.39
CA VAL A 208 -55.71 20.25 -27.10
C VAL A 208 -54.83 19.27 -27.87
N ALA A 209 -54.37 19.61 -29.08
CA ALA A 209 -53.36 18.82 -29.81
C ALA A 209 -51.96 18.96 -29.18
N ASP A 210 -51.56 20.17 -28.77
CA ASP A 210 -50.31 20.40 -28.01
C ASP A 210 -50.39 19.86 -26.57
N LYS A 211 -51.56 19.86 -25.93
CA LYS A 211 -51.75 19.14 -24.65
C LYS A 211 -51.76 17.64 -24.83
N ALA A 212 -52.16 17.08 -25.97
CA ALA A 212 -52.11 15.63 -26.21
C ALA A 212 -50.68 15.15 -26.46
N ALA A 213 -49.88 15.88 -27.26
CA ALA A 213 -48.45 15.63 -27.40
C ALA A 213 -47.67 15.92 -26.09
N GLY A 214 -48.02 17.02 -25.41
CA GLY A 214 -47.47 17.40 -24.12
C GLY A 214 -47.89 16.50 -22.95
N ALA A 215 -49.04 15.82 -23.00
CA ALA A 215 -49.49 14.85 -21.99
C ALA A 215 -48.84 13.47 -22.16
N VAL A 216 -48.42 13.12 -23.38
CA VAL A 216 -47.61 11.92 -23.66
C VAL A 216 -46.15 12.18 -23.23
N ALA A 217 -45.61 13.37 -23.48
CA ALA A 217 -44.31 13.81 -22.96
C ALA A 217 -44.30 13.98 -21.41
N LYS A 218 -45.40 14.45 -20.81
CA LYS A 218 -45.54 14.57 -19.33
C LYS A 218 -45.58 13.24 -18.58
N ASN A 219 -45.79 12.10 -19.24
CA ASN A 219 -45.98 10.79 -18.61
C ASN A 219 -45.04 9.70 -19.14
N LEU A 220 -43.93 10.09 -19.77
CA LEU A 220 -42.83 9.16 -20.01
C LEU A 220 -42.15 8.84 -18.67
N PRO A 221 -41.99 7.55 -18.31
CA PRO A 221 -41.27 7.17 -17.11
C PRO A 221 -39.84 7.70 -17.15
N ASP A 222 -39.55 8.72 -16.33
CA ASP A 222 -38.23 9.36 -16.16
C ASP A 222 -37.18 8.45 -15.48
N THR A 223 -37.36 7.15 -15.62
CA THR A 223 -36.64 6.08 -14.93
C THR A 223 -35.18 6.00 -15.34
N ALA A 224 -34.89 6.15 -16.65
CA ALA A 224 -33.53 6.08 -17.19
C ALA A 224 -32.68 7.29 -16.74
N LYS A 225 -33.23 8.50 -16.86
CA LYS A 225 -32.62 9.75 -16.37
C LYS A 225 -32.41 9.72 -14.86
N LYS A 226 -33.42 9.28 -14.08
CA LYS A 226 -33.28 9.09 -12.62
C LYS A 226 -32.24 8.02 -12.28
N SER A 227 -32.05 7.00 -13.13
CA SER A 227 -31.00 6.00 -12.95
C SER A 227 -29.62 6.61 -13.17
N LEU A 228 -29.44 7.46 -14.18
CA LEU A 228 -28.21 8.24 -14.37
C LEU A 228 -27.92 9.13 -13.16
N GLN A 229 -28.89 9.96 -12.73
CA GLN A 229 -28.72 10.85 -11.58
C GLN A 229 -28.33 10.07 -10.32
N ARG A 230 -29.01 8.96 -10.03
CA ARG A 230 -28.72 8.10 -8.86
C ARG A 230 -27.30 7.52 -8.88
N ARG A 231 -26.74 7.27 -10.06
CA ARG A 231 -25.36 6.77 -10.21
C ARG A 231 -24.33 7.82 -9.76
N PHE A 232 -24.60 9.10 -10.02
CA PHE A 232 -23.73 10.23 -9.70
C PHE A 232 -24.12 10.98 -8.42
N GLU A 233 -25.28 10.67 -7.84
CA GLU A 233 -25.80 11.25 -6.60
C GLU A 233 -24.77 11.29 -5.45
N PRO A 234 -23.95 10.24 -5.21
CA PRO A 234 -22.92 10.33 -4.18
C PRO A 234 -21.92 11.47 -4.44
N LEU A 235 -21.55 11.74 -5.69
CA LEU A 235 -20.67 12.84 -6.07
C LEU A 235 -21.40 14.18 -6.02
N HIS A 236 -22.69 14.22 -6.36
CA HIS A 236 -23.49 15.44 -6.26
C HIS A 236 -23.58 15.95 -4.82
N ARG A 237 -23.65 15.06 -3.82
CA ARG A 237 -23.72 15.43 -2.40
C ARG A 237 -22.45 16.04 -1.83
N LEU A 238 -21.32 15.91 -2.53
CA LEU A 238 -20.06 16.52 -2.11
C LEU A 238 -20.03 18.04 -2.30
N LEU A 239 -21.01 18.58 -3.02
CA LEU A 239 -21.15 20.00 -3.28
C LEU A 239 -22.44 20.55 -2.62
N ASP A 240 -22.40 21.77 -2.11
CA ASP A 240 -23.57 22.50 -1.62
C ASP A 240 -24.36 23.14 -2.78
N ASP A 241 -25.43 23.88 -2.47
CA ASP A 241 -26.27 24.53 -3.50
C ASP A 241 -25.56 25.64 -4.28
N ASN A 242 -24.48 26.21 -3.73
CA ASN A 242 -23.66 27.25 -4.36
C ASN A 242 -22.43 26.68 -5.09
N ASN A 243 -22.40 25.36 -5.33
CA ASN A 243 -21.26 24.66 -5.92
C ASN A 243 -19.96 24.75 -5.07
N GLY A 244 -20.09 25.06 -3.78
CA GLY A 244 -19.03 24.98 -2.78
C GLY A 244 -18.92 23.59 -2.15
N PRO A 245 -17.89 23.32 -1.33
CA PRO A 245 -17.74 22.05 -0.64
C PRO A 245 -18.85 21.83 0.39
N ALA A 246 -19.57 20.70 0.29
CA ALA A 246 -20.56 20.31 1.29
C ALA A 246 -19.90 19.84 2.60
N ALA A 247 -20.74 19.57 3.61
CA ALA A 247 -20.33 19.06 4.92
C ALA A 247 -19.56 17.73 4.83
N ASP A 248 -19.83 16.90 3.82
CA ASP A 248 -19.14 15.62 3.60
C ASP A 248 -17.73 15.80 3.03
N LEU A 249 -17.50 16.83 2.20
CA LEU A 249 -16.22 17.10 1.55
C LEU A 249 -15.30 18.00 2.39
N THR A 250 -15.87 18.93 3.15
CA THR A 250 -15.13 19.93 3.94
C THR A 250 -14.06 19.33 4.86
N PRO A 251 -14.35 18.27 5.66
CA PRO A 251 -13.32 17.66 6.51
C PRO A 251 -12.13 17.09 5.73
N ALA A 252 -12.37 16.58 4.52
CA ALA A 252 -11.32 16.03 3.68
C ALA A 252 -10.41 17.13 3.12
N LEU A 253 -10.99 18.25 2.66
CA LEU A 253 -10.21 19.41 2.20
C LEU A 253 -9.40 20.04 3.34
N ASN A 254 -9.95 20.12 4.55
CA ASN A 254 -9.21 20.59 5.72
C ASN A 254 -8.04 19.66 6.06
N ALA A 255 -8.27 18.35 6.08
CA ALA A 255 -7.21 17.37 6.33
C ALA A 255 -6.13 17.40 5.23
N LEU A 256 -6.51 17.70 3.98
CA LEU A 256 -5.59 17.88 2.87
C LEU A 256 -4.71 19.11 3.07
N ASN A 257 -5.28 20.21 3.55
CA ASN A 257 -4.56 21.42 3.90
C ASN A 257 -3.60 21.21 5.09
N ASP A 258 -4.01 20.47 6.12
CA ASP A 258 -3.13 20.12 7.23
C ASP A 258 -1.93 19.28 6.78
N LEU A 259 -2.16 18.31 5.87
CA LEU A 259 -1.09 17.51 5.28
C LEU A 259 -0.15 18.37 4.42
N GLN A 260 -0.69 19.32 3.66
CA GLN A 260 0.08 20.27 2.87
C GLN A 260 1.07 21.05 3.74
N LEU A 261 0.60 21.60 4.86
CA LEU A 261 1.43 22.33 5.81
C LEU A 261 2.51 21.43 6.42
N GLN A 262 2.17 20.19 6.74
CA GLN A 262 3.12 19.23 7.27
C GLN A 262 4.22 18.92 6.24
N MET A 263 3.87 18.65 5.00
CA MET A 263 4.84 18.38 3.94
C MET A 263 5.70 19.60 3.62
N ALA A 264 5.12 20.80 3.57
CA ALA A 264 5.87 22.03 3.39
C ALA A 264 6.89 22.27 4.52
N SER A 265 6.55 21.88 5.75
CA SER A 265 7.49 21.99 6.89
C SER A 265 8.63 20.98 6.81
N LEU A 266 8.37 19.74 6.36
CA LEU A 266 9.41 18.74 6.10
C LEU A 266 10.33 19.18 4.96
N ALA A 267 9.78 19.67 3.84
CA ALA A 267 10.54 20.15 2.69
C ALA A 267 11.49 21.31 3.03
N ARG A 268 11.16 22.12 4.05
CA ARG A 268 11.94 23.28 4.49
C ARG A 268 12.81 23.00 5.72
N ALA A 269 12.77 21.78 6.26
CA ALA A 269 13.57 21.41 7.42
C ALA A 269 15.07 21.44 7.05
N SER A 270 15.92 21.86 7.99
CA SER A 270 17.37 21.82 7.80
C SER A 270 17.94 20.39 7.79
N ALA A 271 17.20 19.44 8.35
CA ALA A 271 17.51 18.01 8.36
C ALA A 271 16.21 17.21 8.07
N PRO A 272 15.78 17.11 6.80
CA PRO A 272 14.49 16.55 6.43
C PRO A 272 14.35 15.08 6.83
N GLU A 273 15.41 14.27 6.71
CA GLU A 273 15.38 12.86 7.05
C GLU A 273 15.22 12.62 8.55
N GLN A 274 15.83 13.48 9.37
CA GLN A 274 15.65 13.45 10.82
C GLN A 274 14.23 13.87 11.21
N ALA A 275 13.71 14.94 10.60
CA ALA A 275 12.34 15.40 10.86
C ALA A 275 11.30 14.33 10.44
N ALA A 276 11.53 13.66 9.31
CA ALA A 276 10.72 12.53 8.86
C ALA A 276 10.81 11.35 9.85
N PHE A 277 12.00 11.03 10.36
CA PHE A 277 12.18 10.01 11.39
C PHE A 277 11.39 10.33 12.67
N ASP A 278 11.46 11.57 13.17
CA ASP A 278 10.74 11.99 14.38
C ASP A 278 9.22 11.94 14.17
N MET A 279 8.74 12.33 12.98
CA MET A 279 7.34 12.19 12.59
C MET A 279 6.91 10.72 12.53
N ALA A 280 7.71 9.84 11.91
CA ALA A 280 7.44 8.41 11.83
C ALA A 280 7.39 7.77 13.22
N LYS A 281 8.31 8.13 14.12
CA LYS A 281 8.36 7.68 15.51
C LYS A 281 7.09 8.07 16.28
N THR A 282 6.67 9.33 16.15
CA THR A 282 5.45 9.88 16.75
C THR A 282 4.21 9.10 16.29
N ARG A 283 4.05 8.91 14.96
CA ARG A 283 2.94 8.16 14.38
C ARG A 283 2.93 6.69 14.81
N MET A 284 4.08 6.01 14.78
CA MET A 284 4.20 4.61 15.20
C MET A 284 3.91 4.43 16.70
N GLY A 285 4.09 5.48 17.50
CA GLY A 285 3.67 5.56 18.91
C GLY A 285 2.15 5.64 19.11
N GLY A 286 1.35 5.78 18.05
CA GLY A 286 -0.11 5.83 18.10
C GLY A 286 -0.70 7.23 18.27
N GLN A 287 0.10 8.28 18.07
CA GLN A 287 -0.38 9.66 18.15
C GLN A 287 -1.15 10.05 16.87
N ARG A 288 -2.20 10.87 17.03
CA ARG A 288 -2.98 11.40 15.90
C ARG A 288 -2.17 12.45 15.13
N ASP A 289 -2.29 12.45 13.82
CA ASP A 289 -1.59 13.34 12.90
C ASP A 289 -2.44 13.65 11.65
N ALA A 290 -1.94 14.52 10.76
CA ALA A 290 -2.65 14.95 9.55
C ALA A 290 -2.94 13.78 8.59
N LEU A 291 -1.99 12.86 8.44
CA LEU A 291 -2.15 11.64 7.63
C LEU A 291 -3.31 10.76 8.11
N SER A 292 -3.44 10.56 9.43
CA SER A 292 -4.55 9.79 10.00
C SER A 292 -5.88 10.49 9.81
N ASN A 293 -5.91 11.82 9.96
CA ASN A 293 -7.11 12.63 9.71
C ASN A 293 -7.54 12.54 8.25
N LEU A 294 -6.59 12.63 7.31
CA LEU A 294 -6.86 12.53 5.88
C LEU A 294 -7.42 11.16 5.49
N ARG A 295 -6.84 10.06 5.99
CA ARG A 295 -7.37 8.70 5.77
C ARG A 295 -8.78 8.54 6.31
N ASN A 296 -9.04 9.02 7.53
CA ASN A 296 -10.36 8.92 8.15
C ASN A 296 -11.41 9.74 7.38
N ALA A 297 -11.04 10.91 6.87
CA ALA A 297 -11.92 11.72 6.04
C ALA A 297 -12.15 11.05 4.67
N ALA A 298 -11.09 10.55 4.03
CA ALA A 298 -11.15 9.88 2.73
C ALA A 298 -12.06 8.64 2.76
N GLY A 299 -12.03 7.87 3.85
CA GLY A 299 -12.88 6.67 4.02
C GLY A 299 -14.38 6.94 4.05
N ARG A 300 -14.81 8.21 4.20
CA ARG A 300 -16.22 8.63 4.15
C ARG A 300 -16.68 9.10 2.77
N LEU A 301 -15.73 9.32 1.85
CA LEU A 301 -16.04 9.85 0.52
C LEU A 301 -16.42 8.73 -0.46
N PRO A 302 -17.28 9.02 -1.45
CA PRO A 302 -17.55 8.11 -2.55
C PRO A 302 -16.33 7.99 -3.49
N ARG A 303 -16.29 6.89 -4.24
CA ARG A 303 -15.33 6.75 -5.35
C ARG A 303 -15.71 7.71 -6.50
N PRO A 304 -14.73 8.24 -7.26
CA PRO A 304 -13.28 8.04 -7.13
C PRO A 304 -12.60 8.93 -6.09
N VAL A 305 -13.29 9.92 -5.53
CA VAL A 305 -12.70 10.94 -4.64
C VAL A 305 -12.01 10.32 -3.41
N SER A 306 -12.62 9.30 -2.79
CA SER A 306 -11.96 8.58 -1.68
C SER A 306 -10.62 7.97 -2.06
N VAL A 307 -10.47 7.50 -3.30
CA VAL A 307 -9.22 6.91 -3.80
C VAL A 307 -8.15 7.98 -3.91
N TRP A 308 -8.46 9.14 -4.48
CA TRP A 308 -7.52 10.25 -4.61
C TRP A 308 -6.92 10.66 -3.27
N PHE A 309 -7.77 10.91 -2.27
CA PHE A 309 -7.33 11.33 -0.94
C PHE A 309 -6.57 10.21 -0.20
N SER A 310 -6.96 8.94 -0.41
CA SER A 310 -6.26 7.80 0.18
C SER A 310 -4.86 7.62 -0.40
N VAL A 311 -4.71 7.76 -1.73
CA VAL A 311 -3.42 7.66 -2.42
C VAL A 311 -2.47 8.76 -1.95
N LEU A 312 -2.94 10.01 -1.81
CA LEU A 312 -2.12 11.10 -1.28
C LEU A 312 -1.63 10.80 0.14
N ALA A 313 -2.50 10.33 1.03
CA ALA A 313 -2.10 9.93 2.38
C ALA A 313 -1.10 8.76 2.38
N GLU A 314 -1.25 7.84 1.44
CA GLU A 314 -0.38 6.67 1.30
C GLU A 314 1.00 7.03 0.75
N ASP A 315 1.08 7.84 -0.30
CA ASP A 315 2.32 8.36 -0.88
C ASP A 315 3.10 9.19 0.14
N SER A 316 2.42 10.14 0.80
CA SER A 316 3.06 10.95 1.85
C SER A 316 3.59 10.08 2.99
N TRP A 317 2.88 9.02 3.40
CA TRP A 317 3.38 8.12 4.43
C TRP A 317 4.59 7.31 3.97
N ARG A 318 4.60 6.83 2.72
CA ARG A 318 5.77 6.16 2.12
C ARG A 318 7.00 7.05 2.09
N LEU A 319 6.85 8.32 1.71
CA LEU A 319 7.95 9.28 1.70
C LEU A 319 8.53 9.50 3.10
N VAL A 320 7.66 9.70 4.10
CA VAL A 320 8.09 9.82 5.50
C VAL A 320 8.85 8.58 5.96
N LEU A 321 8.39 7.37 5.62
CA LEU A 321 9.11 6.14 5.96
C LEU A 321 10.43 5.96 5.21
N GLY A 322 10.49 6.38 3.95
CA GLY A 322 11.71 6.34 3.13
C GLY A 322 12.81 7.21 3.73
N ASP A 323 12.49 8.46 4.03
CA ASP A 323 13.44 9.42 4.62
C ASP A 323 13.80 9.06 6.06
N ALA A 324 12.82 8.59 6.85
CA ALA A 324 13.08 8.04 8.18
C ALA A 324 14.08 6.86 8.14
N TYR A 325 13.96 5.98 7.14
CA TYR A 325 14.92 4.88 6.95
C TYR A 325 16.30 5.40 6.56
N GLN A 326 16.40 6.40 5.68
CA GLN A 326 17.70 6.98 5.31
C GLN A 326 18.43 7.53 6.55
N TYR A 327 17.76 8.35 7.36
CA TYR A 327 18.31 8.84 8.63
C TYR A 327 18.72 7.69 9.54
N LEU A 328 17.82 6.71 9.71
CA LEU A 328 18.06 5.58 10.58
C LEU A 328 19.27 4.74 10.14
N ASN A 329 19.41 4.48 8.84
CA ASN A 329 20.53 3.71 8.30
C ASN A 329 21.85 4.49 8.38
N GLN A 330 21.84 5.83 8.28
CA GLN A 330 23.03 6.64 8.53
C GLN A 330 23.51 6.51 9.99
N ARG A 331 22.59 6.64 10.96
CA ARG A 331 22.86 6.41 12.39
C ARG A 331 23.33 4.98 12.64
N TYR A 332 22.67 4.04 11.95
CA TYR A 332 23.13 2.73 11.53
C TYR A 332 24.64 2.55 11.49
N GLN A 333 25.16 3.09 10.39
CA GLN A 333 26.55 2.99 10.00
C GLN A 333 27.48 3.63 11.02
N SER A 334 27.13 4.81 11.52
CA SER A 334 28.03 5.61 12.35
C SER A 334 28.10 5.13 13.80
N GLU A 335 26.97 4.76 14.40
CA GLU A 335 26.86 4.56 15.86
C GLU A 335 26.97 3.08 16.26
N LEU A 336 26.51 2.15 15.42
CA LEU A 336 26.55 0.71 15.71
C LEU A 336 27.52 -0.03 14.79
N TYR A 337 27.26 -0.02 13.48
CA TYR A 337 27.96 -0.91 12.55
C TYR A 337 29.46 -0.57 12.46
N GLY A 338 29.83 0.71 12.49
CA GLY A 338 31.21 1.16 12.48
C GLY A 338 32.04 0.62 13.65
N PHE A 339 31.47 0.54 14.86
CA PHE A 339 32.12 -0.08 16.02
C PHE A 339 32.20 -1.61 15.85
N TYR A 340 31.07 -2.23 15.50
CA TYR A 340 30.97 -3.67 15.30
C TYR A 340 32.00 -4.20 14.29
N GLY A 341 32.13 -3.56 13.13
CA GLY A 341 33.04 -3.97 12.08
C GLY A 341 34.52 -3.91 12.50
N LYS A 342 34.90 -2.89 13.28
CA LYS A 342 36.29 -2.66 13.70
C LYS A 342 36.70 -3.50 14.92
N ALA A 343 35.81 -3.61 15.90
CA ALA A 343 36.14 -4.15 17.21
C ALA A 343 35.61 -5.58 17.45
N ILE A 344 34.62 -6.05 16.68
CA ILE A 344 33.90 -7.29 16.98
C ILE A 344 34.01 -8.32 15.85
N ASN A 345 33.49 -8.02 14.65
CA ASN A 345 33.21 -9.00 13.59
C ASN A 345 34.40 -9.90 13.19
N GLN A 346 35.58 -9.29 13.00
CA GLN A 346 36.73 -9.99 12.43
C GLN A 346 37.61 -10.68 13.48
N ARG A 347 37.25 -10.58 14.76
CA ARG A 347 38.10 -11.00 15.88
C ARG A 347 37.52 -12.20 16.59
N TYR A 348 38.35 -12.92 17.32
CA TYR A 348 37.91 -13.98 18.21
C TYR A 348 37.15 -13.39 19.41
N PRO A 349 35.97 -13.91 19.81
CA PRO A 349 35.37 -15.20 19.46
C PRO A 349 34.37 -15.19 18.30
N PHE A 350 34.15 -14.08 17.60
CA PHE A 350 33.17 -14.02 16.50
C PHE A 350 33.68 -14.70 15.23
N ASN A 351 35.00 -14.64 15.01
CA ASN A 351 35.73 -15.41 14.02
C ASN A 351 36.67 -16.41 14.71
N ALA A 352 36.39 -17.70 14.58
CA ALA A 352 37.15 -18.79 15.21
C ALA A 352 38.62 -18.84 14.79
N HIS A 353 38.90 -18.46 13.54
CA HIS A 353 40.24 -18.54 12.96
C HIS A 353 41.02 -17.23 13.07
N SER A 354 40.45 -16.19 13.67
CA SER A 354 41.18 -14.95 13.91
C SER A 354 42.38 -15.21 14.82
N SER A 355 43.51 -14.57 14.56
CA SER A 355 44.66 -14.51 15.47
C SER A 355 44.55 -13.38 16.49
N SER A 356 43.64 -12.44 16.26
CA SER A 356 43.39 -11.31 17.17
C SER A 356 42.07 -11.47 17.92
N ASP A 357 42.09 -11.08 19.19
CA ASP A 357 40.99 -11.22 20.11
C ASP A 357 40.21 -9.90 20.22
N VAL A 358 38.91 -9.99 20.48
CA VAL A 358 38.08 -8.86 20.90
C VAL A 358 38.57 -8.41 22.28
N ALA A 359 38.88 -7.13 22.45
CA ALA A 359 39.20 -6.63 23.79
C ALA A 359 37.97 -6.78 24.71
N ILE A 360 38.18 -7.20 25.96
CA ILE A 360 37.07 -7.36 26.91
C ILE A 360 36.29 -6.05 27.11
N SER A 361 36.98 -4.91 27.06
CA SER A 361 36.36 -3.57 27.08
C SER A 361 35.42 -3.32 25.90
N ASP A 362 35.79 -3.79 24.70
CA ASP A 362 34.99 -3.60 23.48
C ASP A 362 33.78 -4.53 23.48
N PHE A 363 33.98 -5.78 23.91
CA PHE A 363 32.90 -6.73 24.14
C PHE A 363 31.89 -6.17 25.15
N ARG A 364 32.38 -5.61 26.26
CA ARG A 364 31.58 -4.93 27.26
C ARG A 364 30.80 -3.77 26.66
N GLU A 365 31.47 -2.83 26.01
CA GLU A 365 30.83 -1.62 25.50
C GLU A 365 29.73 -1.91 24.48
N PHE A 366 29.90 -2.97 23.68
CA PHE A 366 28.91 -3.37 22.70
C PHE A 366 27.70 -4.09 23.33
N PHE A 367 27.92 -5.10 24.17
CA PHE A 367 26.88 -6.06 24.60
C PHE A 367 26.26 -5.78 25.99
N LYS A 368 26.86 -4.94 26.84
CA LYS A 368 26.30 -4.66 28.17
C LYS A 368 24.89 -4.06 28.09
N ALA A 369 24.16 -4.08 29.21
CA ALA A 369 22.94 -3.29 29.33
C ALA A 369 23.27 -1.80 29.11
N GLN A 370 22.46 -1.11 28.29
CA GLN A 370 22.75 0.25 27.84
C GLN A 370 24.11 0.39 27.11
N GLY A 371 24.62 -0.69 26.52
CA GLY A 371 25.75 -0.69 25.59
C GLY A 371 25.38 -0.10 24.23
N ILE A 372 26.28 -0.19 23.26
CA ILE A 372 26.06 0.35 21.91
C ILE A 372 24.84 -0.29 21.24
N ALA A 373 24.74 -1.62 21.23
CA ALA A 373 23.65 -2.32 20.56
C ALA A 373 22.29 -2.03 21.21
N ASP A 374 22.25 -2.06 22.55
CA ASP A 374 21.03 -1.82 23.34
C ASP A 374 20.52 -0.39 23.18
N ARG A 375 21.41 0.62 23.34
CA ARG A 375 21.05 2.03 23.19
C ARG A 375 20.56 2.34 21.78
N PHE A 376 21.23 1.79 20.76
CA PHE A 376 20.79 2.00 19.38
C PHE A 376 19.37 1.44 19.17
N PHE A 377 19.12 0.21 19.62
CA PHE A 377 17.80 -0.40 19.49
C PHE A 377 16.72 0.39 20.24
N ASP A 378 16.99 0.78 21.49
CA ASP A 378 16.02 1.49 22.33
C ASP A 378 15.71 2.90 21.81
N ASN A 379 16.73 3.65 21.39
CA ASN A 379 16.57 5.04 20.94
C ASN A 379 15.88 5.13 19.57
N TYR A 380 16.25 4.21 18.67
CA TYR A 380 15.90 4.32 17.26
C TYR A 380 14.85 3.32 16.79
N LEU A 381 14.92 2.04 17.22
CA LEU A 381 14.11 0.96 16.66
C LEU A 381 12.89 0.61 17.51
N ARG A 382 12.96 0.81 18.83
CA ARG A 382 11.89 0.41 19.77
C ARG A 382 10.49 0.88 19.37
N PRO A 383 10.26 2.11 18.88
CA PRO A 383 8.93 2.54 18.44
C PRO A 383 8.40 1.78 17.22
N PHE A 384 9.30 1.24 16.39
CA PHE A 384 9.02 0.57 15.12
C PHE A 384 9.00 -0.94 15.23
N VAL A 385 9.30 -1.51 16.40
CA VAL A 385 9.34 -2.95 16.63
C VAL A 385 8.25 -3.35 17.64
N SER A 386 7.75 -4.56 17.47
CA SER A 386 6.79 -5.22 18.36
C SER A 386 7.31 -6.61 18.73
N GLY A 387 6.81 -7.15 19.85
CA GLY A 387 7.21 -8.44 20.37
C GLY A 387 8.42 -8.39 21.28
N ASP A 388 8.82 -9.58 21.72
CA ASP A 388 9.91 -9.81 22.65
C ASP A 388 11.17 -10.30 21.93
N PRO A 389 12.35 -10.23 22.59
CA PRO A 389 13.59 -10.79 22.08
C PRO A 389 13.42 -12.22 21.55
N GLY A 390 13.82 -12.46 20.30
CA GLY A 390 13.65 -13.75 19.60
C GLY A 390 12.36 -13.84 18.76
N ASN A 391 11.40 -12.94 18.98
CA ASN A 391 10.13 -12.85 18.24
C ASN A 391 9.86 -11.43 17.71
N TYR A 392 10.90 -10.61 17.58
CA TYR A 392 10.78 -9.24 17.09
C TYR A 392 10.19 -9.18 15.68
N ARG A 393 9.26 -8.24 15.49
CA ARG A 393 8.63 -7.94 14.20
C ARG A 393 8.47 -6.45 14.02
N MET A 394 8.64 -5.98 12.79
CA MET A 394 8.36 -4.59 12.45
C MET A 394 6.87 -4.28 12.67
N ARG A 395 6.62 -3.14 13.32
CA ARG A 395 5.30 -2.56 13.47
C ARG A 395 4.88 -1.98 12.12
N SER A 396 3.64 -2.24 11.74
CA SER A 396 3.03 -1.71 10.53
C SER A 396 1.90 -0.77 10.90
N VAL A 397 1.86 0.40 10.27
CA VAL A 397 0.74 1.35 10.31
C VAL A 397 0.28 1.57 8.88
N ASP A 398 -1.02 1.37 8.65
CA ASP A 398 -1.67 1.42 7.32
C ASP A 398 -0.99 0.56 6.26
N GLY A 399 -0.63 -0.67 6.62
CA GLY A 399 0.02 -1.62 5.72
C GLY A 399 1.48 -1.31 5.38
N HIS A 400 2.07 -0.28 5.98
CA HIS A 400 3.47 0.11 5.74
C HIS A 400 4.28 0.08 7.04
N SER A 401 5.54 -0.35 6.93
CA SER A 401 6.54 -0.37 8.02
C SER A 401 7.87 0.17 7.51
N LEU A 402 8.78 0.55 8.43
CA LEU A 402 10.17 0.80 8.02
C LEU A 402 10.75 -0.45 7.34
N PRO A 403 11.51 -0.31 6.24
CA PRO A 403 12.09 -1.42 5.50
C PRO A 403 13.36 -1.97 6.20
N VAL A 404 13.24 -2.39 7.45
CA VAL A 404 14.33 -3.01 8.21
C VAL A 404 14.29 -4.53 8.02
N SER A 405 15.43 -5.12 7.72
CA SER A 405 15.60 -6.54 7.50
C SER A 405 15.30 -7.37 8.74
N LYS A 406 14.68 -8.54 8.53
CA LYS A 406 14.51 -9.53 9.59
C LYS A 406 15.85 -9.99 10.17
N VAL A 407 16.90 -10.03 9.34
CA VAL A 407 18.25 -10.39 9.76
C VAL A 407 18.73 -9.49 10.89
N TYR A 408 18.59 -8.16 10.77
CA TYR A 408 18.96 -7.25 11.85
C TYR A 408 18.20 -7.56 13.16
N LEU A 409 16.88 -7.79 13.09
CA LEU A 409 16.07 -8.12 14.27
C LEU A 409 16.49 -9.43 14.94
N ASP A 410 16.79 -10.46 14.14
CA ASP A 410 17.30 -11.74 14.62
C ASP A 410 18.67 -11.57 15.32
N GLN A 411 19.54 -10.69 14.80
CA GLN A 411 20.83 -10.38 15.44
C GLN A 411 20.66 -9.59 16.74
N MET A 412 19.69 -8.69 16.84
CA MET A 412 19.39 -8.01 18.09
C MET A 412 18.91 -8.98 19.18
N ALA A 413 18.17 -10.02 18.80
CA ALA A 413 17.85 -11.12 19.72
C ALA A 413 19.10 -11.90 20.14
N ALA A 414 20.00 -12.22 19.20
CA ALA A 414 21.27 -12.88 19.50
C ALA A 414 22.17 -12.03 20.43
N ALA A 415 22.21 -10.70 20.24
CA ALA A 415 22.94 -9.79 21.13
C ALA A 415 22.43 -9.88 22.58
N GLN A 416 21.12 -10.04 22.77
CA GLN A 416 20.55 -10.25 24.09
C GLN A 416 20.92 -11.61 24.69
N VAL A 417 20.93 -12.68 23.89
CA VAL A 417 21.38 -14.02 24.34
C VAL A 417 22.85 -13.95 24.79
N ILE A 418 23.71 -13.28 24.02
CA ILE A 418 25.12 -13.04 24.40
C ILE A 418 25.18 -12.26 25.71
N ARG A 419 24.42 -11.17 25.85
CA ARG A 419 24.36 -10.38 27.08
C ARG A 419 23.95 -11.24 28.29
N GLN A 420 22.89 -12.03 28.16
CA GLN A 420 22.41 -12.93 29.22
C GLN A 420 23.44 -14.01 29.58
N SER A 421 24.26 -14.44 28.64
CA SER A 421 25.29 -15.47 28.87
C SER A 421 26.49 -14.93 29.64
N PHE A 422 26.93 -13.70 29.33
CA PHE A 422 28.20 -13.14 29.83
C PHE A 422 28.05 -12.09 30.94
N PHE A 423 26.88 -11.45 31.11
CA PHE A 423 26.69 -10.35 32.07
C PHE A 423 25.71 -10.69 33.20
N ALA A 424 25.36 -11.97 33.38
CA ALA A 424 24.38 -12.40 34.38
C ALA A 424 24.87 -12.21 35.82
N ASP A 425 26.16 -12.41 36.08
CA ASP A 425 26.77 -12.22 37.40
C ASP A 425 27.00 -10.73 37.71
N ASN A 426 27.37 -9.96 36.69
CA ASN A 426 27.64 -8.54 36.78
C ASN A 426 27.12 -7.83 35.52
N PRO A 427 26.09 -6.98 35.64
CA PRO A 427 25.55 -6.24 34.48
C PRO A 427 26.54 -5.27 33.83
N ALA A 428 27.58 -4.84 34.56
CA ALA A 428 28.55 -3.86 34.09
C ALA A 428 29.79 -4.50 33.42
N GLU A 429 30.21 -5.69 33.85
CA GLU A 429 31.42 -6.35 33.36
C GLU A 429 31.12 -7.80 32.96
N PRO A 430 31.62 -8.29 31.81
CA PRO A 430 31.42 -9.68 31.42
C PRO A 430 32.14 -10.60 32.41
N GLN A 431 31.39 -11.50 33.03
CA GLN A 431 31.89 -12.45 34.01
C GLN A 431 31.14 -13.77 33.91
N VAL A 432 31.90 -14.86 33.85
CA VAL A 432 31.38 -16.23 33.83
C VAL A 432 32.03 -17.04 34.95
N GLN A 433 31.19 -17.61 35.81
CA GLN A 433 31.60 -18.62 36.78
C GLN A 433 31.24 -20.02 36.28
N PHE A 434 32.18 -20.95 36.43
CA PHE A 434 31.98 -22.34 36.01
C PHE A 434 32.76 -23.29 36.90
N LYS A 435 32.37 -24.57 36.87
CA LYS A 435 33.12 -25.66 37.50
C LYS A 435 33.68 -26.57 36.43
N LEU A 436 34.89 -27.04 36.64
CA LEU A 436 35.53 -28.04 35.81
C LEU A 436 35.95 -29.22 36.70
N GLU A 437 35.70 -30.44 36.25
CA GLU A 437 36.12 -31.66 36.92
C GLU A 437 36.64 -32.69 35.90
N PRO A 438 37.68 -33.48 36.23
CA PRO A 438 38.09 -34.61 35.41
C PRO A 438 36.94 -35.60 35.25
N TYR A 439 36.74 -36.12 34.04
CA TYR A 439 35.71 -37.11 33.74
C TYR A 439 36.31 -38.49 33.47
N THR A 440 37.14 -38.59 32.43
CA THR A 440 37.82 -39.82 32.06
C THR A 440 39.21 -39.49 31.58
N LEU A 441 40.19 -40.30 31.98
CA LEU A 441 41.57 -40.19 31.54
C LEU A 441 41.99 -41.52 30.91
N ASP A 442 42.67 -41.45 29.77
CA ASP A 442 43.20 -42.64 29.09
C ASP A 442 44.10 -43.45 30.07
N PRO A 443 43.93 -44.77 30.22
CA PRO A 443 44.70 -45.58 31.17
C PRO A 443 46.23 -45.49 31.02
N VAL A 444 46.74 -45.18 29.83
CA VAL A 444 48.19 -45.02 29.60
C VAL A 444 48.74 -43.67 30.08
N VAL A 445 47.85 -42.73 30.43
CA VAL A 445 48.20 -41.41 30.97
C VAL A 445 48.20 -41.49 32.49
N SER A 446 49.34 -41.24 33.12
CA SER A 446 49.50 -41.25 34.58
C SER A 446 49.04 -39.96 35.25
N ARG A 447 49.04 -38.84 34.52
CA ARG A 447 48.65 -37.52 35.04
C ARG A 447 48.07 -36.65 33.93
N SER A 448 46.96 -36.00 34.19
CA SER A 448 46.50 -34.83 33.44
C SER A 448 46.58 -33.58 34.31
N GLU A 449 47.16 -32.52 33.79
CA GLU A 449 47.24 -31.21 34.41
C GLU A 449 46.51 -30.19 33.54
N PHE A 450 45.37 -29.69 34.00
CA PHE A 450 44.67 -28.56 33.39
C PHE A 450 44.97 -27.30 34.20
N LYS A 451 45.51 -26.28 33.54
CA LYS A 451 45.83 -25.00 34.17
C LYS A 451 45.06 -23.87 33.51
N PHE A 452 44.49 -22.98 34.31
CA PHE A 452 43.87 -21.73 33.86
C PHE A 452 44.24 -20.60 34.83
N GLY A 453 45.08 -19.66 34.38
CA GLY A 453 45.67 -18.63 35.23
C GLY A 453 46.51 -19.25 36.34
N ASP A 454 46.24 -18.90 37.59
CA ASP A 454 46.92 -19.41 38.78
C ASP A 454 46.35 -20.74 39.31
N LYS A 455 45.22 -21.21 38.77
CA LYS A 455 44.54 -22.42 39.22
C LYS A 455 44.92 -23.64 38.37
N THR A 456 45.13 -24.76 39.05
CA THR A 456 45.54 -26.03 38.41
C THR A 456 44.69 -27.18 38.93
N ILE A 457 44.10 -27.95 38.02
CA ILE A 457 43.51 -29.27 38.30
C ILE A 457 44.50 -30.33 37.88
N GLU A 458 44.99 -31.10 38.86
CA GLU A 458 45.79 -32.29 38.63
C GLU A 458 44.96 -33.54 38.89
N TYR A 459 45.00 -34.50 37.96
CA TYR A 459 44.30 -35.77 38.09
C TYR A 459 45.20 -36.96 37.76
N ARG A 460 45.21 -37.96 38.64
CA ARG A 460 46.03 -39.19 38.56
C ARG A 460 45.21 -40.45 38.86
N HIS A 461 44.05 -40.61 38.22
CA HIS A 461 43.12 -41.73 38.47
C HIS A 461 42.63 -41.84 39.94
N GLY A 462 42.64 -40.72 40.65
CA GLY A 462 42.19 -40.63 42.05
C GLY A 462 40.73 -40.20 42.18
N PRO A 463 40.31 -39.76 43.38
CA PRO A 463 39.02 -39.12 43.58
C PRO A 463 38.85 -37.88 42.68
N ILE A 464 37.68 -37.74 42.07
CA ILE A 464 37.34 -36.57 41.24
C ILE A 464 36.93 -35.41 42.16
N VAL A 465 37.62 -34.28 42.04
CA VAL A 465 37.33 -33.06 42.81
C VAL A 465 36.98 -31.94 41.83
N PRO A 466 35.73 -31.46 41.81
CA PRO A 466 35.36 -30.29 41.03
C PRO A 466 36.03 -29.02 41.53
N MET A 467 36.52 -28.19 40.61
CA MET A 467 37.13 -26.90 40.92
C MET A 467 36.37 -25.76 40.25
N SER A 468 36.14 -24.67 40.99
CA SER A 468 35.47 -23.47 40.50
C SER A 468 36.46 -22.49 39.87
N PHE A 469 36.11 -21.97 38.70
CA PHE A 469 36.85 -20.97 37.94
C PHE A 469 35.99 -19.75 37.64
N LYS A 470 36.66 -18.65 37.31
CA LYS A 470 36.06 -17.40 36.89
C LYS A 470 36.76 -16.92 35.63
N TRP A 471 35.99 -16.53 34.63
CA TRP A 471 36.44 -15.88 33.41
C TRP A 471 35.84 -14.47 33.32
N PRO A 472 36.57 -13.46 32.82
CA PRO A 472 38.01 -13.48 32.53
C PRO A 472 38.84 -13.54 33.83
N THR A 473 40.15 -13.78 33.69
CA THR A 473 41.14 -13.74 34.77
C THR A 473 42.35 -12.91 34.34
N ASP A 474 42.89 -12.11 35.26
CA ASP A 474 44.10 -11.32 35.04
C ASP A 474 45.39 -12.12 35.35
N ALA A 475 45.25 -13.28 35.99
CA ALA A 475 46.37 -14.15 36.34
C ALA A 475 47.01 -14.77 35.08
N GLU A 476 48.33 -14.68 34.98
CA GLU A 476 49.14 -15.19 33.85
C GLU A 476 48.58 -14.81 32.45
N ASP A 477 47.97 -13.62 32.32
CA ASP A 477 47.33 -13.16 31.07
C ASP A 477 46.29 -14.15 30.51
N GLY A 478 45.57 -14.83 31.40
CA GLY A 478 44.56 -15.82 31.04
C GLY A 478 45.11 -17.12 30.46
N ARG A 479 46.43 -17.36 30.55
CA ARG A 479 47.09 -18.58 30.04
C ARG A 479 46.33 -19.84 30.45
N THR A 480 45.99 -20.65 29.46
CA THR A 480 45.23 -21.89 29.64
C THR A 480 45.96 -23.04 28.96
N SER A 481 46.19 -24.15 29.67
CA SER A 481 46.89 -25.31 29.13
C SER A 481 46.34 -26.63 29.64
N LEU A 482 46.50 -27.67 28.84
CA LEU A 482 46.26 -29.06 29.22
C LEU A 482 47.51 -29.86 28.89
N VAL A 483 48.13 -30.46 29.89
CA VAL A 483 49.33 -31.30 29.78
C VAL A 483 49.00 -32.72 30.23
N LEU A 484 49.38 -33.71 29.44
CA LEU A 484 49.23 -35.13 29.71
C LEU A 484 50.62 -35.78 29.85
N GLU A 485 50.80 -36.53 30.94
CA GLU A 485 52.04 -37.25 31.23
C GLU A 485 51.77 -38.76 31.27
N LYS A 486 52.64 -39.53 30.60
CA LYS A 486 52.71 -40.99 30.73
C LYS A 486 53.71 -41.34 31.85
N MET A 487 53.72 -42.61 32.29
CA MET A 487 54.75 -43.08 33.24
C MET A 487 56.18 -42.94 32.69
N VAL A 488 56.35 -43.07 31.37
CA VAL A 488 57.63 -42.93 30.67
C VAL A 488 57.44 -42.08 29.41
N GLY A 489 58.35 -41.13 29.18
CA GLY A 489 58.34 -40.26 28.02
C GLY A 489 58.17 -38.78 28.39
N ARG A 490 58.23 -37.91 27.38
CA ARG A 490 58.03 -36.46 27.58
C ARG A 490 56.53 -36.16 27.74
N PRO A 491 56.16 -35.21 28.62
CA PRO A 491 54.82 -34.66 28.65
C PRO A 491 54.43 -34.09 27.28
N ILE A 492 53.16 -34.21 26.94
CA ILE A 492 52.57 -33.60 25.73
C ILE A 492 51.41 -32.71 26.16
N GLY A 493 51.20 -31.60 25.48
CA GLY A 493 50.17 -30.65 25.89
C GLY A 493 49.72 -29.71 24.79
N ILE A 494 48.59 -29.06 25.03
CA ILE A 494 48.06 -27.95 24.26
C ILE A 494 47.98 -26.72 25.15
N GLU A 495 48.22 -25.55 24.59
CA GLU A 495 48.27 -24.30 25.32
C GLU A 495 47.73 -23.13 24.48
N LYS A 496 47.09 -22.17 25.16
CA LYS A 496 46.73 -20.85 24.65
C LYS A 496 47.11 -19.77 25.67
N ASN A 497 47.69 -18.69 25.18
CA ASN A 497 48.20 -17.57 25.96
C ASN A 497 48.00 -16.23 25.22
N THR A 498 46.88 -16.09 24.52
CA THR A 498 46.57 -14.93 23.68
C THR A 498 45.74 -13.88 24.42
N GLY A 499 45.79 -13.86 25.75
CA GLY A 499 45.01 -12.97 26.59
C GLY A 499 43.70 -13.58 27.12
N PRO A 500 42.70 -12.75 27.49
CA PRO A 500 41.51 -13.18 28.23
C PRO A 500 40.73 -14.32 27.58
N TRP A 501 40.75 -14.44 26.25
CA TRP A 501 39.99 -15.47 25.51
C TRP A 501 40.72 -16.81 25.36
N SER A 502 41.91 -16.96 25.93
CA SER A 502 42.73 -18.18 25.86
C SER A 502 41.96 -19.44 26.28
N LEU A 503 41.12 -19.34 27.31
CA LEU A 503 40.28 -20.44 27.79
C LEU A 503 39.37 -20.98 26.68
N PHE A 504 38.62 -20.09 26.04
CA PHE A 504 37.69 -20.46 24.96
C PHE A 504 38.45 -21.02 23.76
N ARG A 505 39.61 -20.45 23.42
CA ARG A 505 40.46 -20.96 22.33
C ARG A 505 41.01 -22.35 22.61
N LEU A 506 41.28 -22.67 23.88
CA LEU A 506 41.71 -24.01 24.27
C LEU A 506 40.54 -24.99 24.12
N PHE A 507 39.33 -24.58 24.54
CA PHE A 507 38.13 -25.39 24.38
C PHE A 507 37.75 -25.62 22.92
N ASP A 508 38.02 -24.67 22.01
CA ASP A 508 37.83 -24.88 20.56
C ASP A 508 38.74 -25.99 19.99
N LEU A 509 39.86 -26.31 20.66
CA LEU A 509 40.71 -27.45 20.27
C LEU A 509 40.13 -28.79 20.75
N MET A 510 39.08 -28.77 21.56
CA MET A 510 38.42 -29.94 22.14
C MET A 510 37.07 -30.17 21.48
N GLN A 511 36.65 -31.43 21.40
CA GLN A 511 35.27 -31.73 21.02
C GLN A 511 34.36 -31.48 22.21
N THR A 512 33.27 -30.75 22.00
CA THR A 512 32.31 -30.39 23.06
C THR A 512 30.95 -30.98 22.75
N GLU A 513 30.34 -31.68 23.72
CA GLU A 513 28.99 -32.22 23.62
C GLU A 513 28.25 -32.09 24.95
N TYR A 514 26.91 -32.03 24.93
CA TYR A 514 26.12 -32.08 26.14
C TYR A 514 25.99 -33.52 26.65
N LEU A 515 26.16 -33.71 27.96
CA LEU A 515 25.89 -34.98 28.60
C LEU A 515 24.37 -35.21 28.64
N THR A 516 23.88 -36.29 28.04
CA THR A 516 22.44 -36.56 27.89
C THR A 516 21.71 -36.47 29.24
N GLY A 517 20.69 -35.61 29.31
CA GLY A 517 19.85 -35.43 30.50
C GLY A 517 20.43 -34.55 31.61
N ARG A 518 21.55 -33.84 31.38
CA ARG A 518 22.14 -32.88 32.33
C ARG A 518 22.63 -31.61 31.60
N ASP A 519 22.56 -30.46 32.27
CA ASP A 519 23.15 -29.18 31.80
C ASP A 519 24.67 -29.13 32.04
N VAL A 520 25.38 -30.12 31.50
CA VAL A 520 26.83 -30.31 31.67
C VAL A 520 27.45 -30.58 30.30
N LEU A 521 28.52 -29.84 29.98
CA LEU A 521 29.30 -30.03 28.77
C LEU A 521 30.43 -31.02 29.03
N VAL A 522 30.61 -32.01 28.15
CA VAL A 522 31.79 -32.88 28.12
C VAL A 522 32.79 -32.27 27.16
N LEU A 523 33.95 -31.84 27.70
CA LEU A 523 35.09 -31.39 26.92
C LEU A 523 36.00 -32.58 26.66
N LYS A 524 36.12 -33.02 25.41
CA LYS A 524 36.94 -34.15 25.01
C LYS A 524 38.23 -33.66 24.35
N ALA A 525 39.34 -33.79 25.06
CA ALA A 525 40.65 -33.46 24.52
C ALA A 525 41.33 -34.71 23.94
N ASP A 526 41.87 -34.55 22.73
CA ASP A 526 42.83 -35.48 22.12
C ASP A 526 44.15 -34.74 21.95
N VAL A 527 45.15 -35.11 22.73
CA VAL A 527 46.48 -34.51 22.71
C VAL A 527 47.47 -35.59 22.30
N GLY A 528 47.93 -35.55 21.05
CA GLY A 528 48.88 -36.52 20.51
C GLY A 528 48.38 -37.98 20.59
N GLY A 529 47.07 -38.20 20.41
CA GLY A 529 46.43 -39.52 20.49
C GLY A 529 46.04 -39.96 21.90
N LEU A 530 46.35 -39.16 22.93
CA LEU A 530 45.97 -39.42 24.31
C LEU A 530 44.70 -38.65 24.66
N ARG A 531 43.77 -39.32 25.34
CA ARG A 531 42.46 -38.74 25.67
C ARG A 531 42.36 -38.30 27.12
N ALA A 532 41.88 -37.09 27.32
CA ALA A 532 41.46 -36.58 28.63
C ALA A 532 40.15 -35.82 28.46
N ASN A 533 39.14 -36.23 29.21
CA ASN A 533 37.82 -35.61 29.16
C ASN A 533 37.52 -34.92 30.49
N TYR A 534 36.85 -33.77 30.42
CA TYR A 534 36.42 -32.99 31.57
C TYR A 534 34.92 -32.71 31.50
N LEU A 535 34.26 -32.64 32.64
CA LEU A 535 32.90 -32.11 32.75
C LEU A 535 32.97 -30.63 33.11
N LEU A 536 32.37 -29.79 32.26
CA LEU A 536 32.16 -28.37 32.50
C LEU A 536 30.71 -28.14 32.89
N THR A 537 30.51 -27.59 34.09
CA THR A 537 29.20 -27.18 34.58
C THR A 537 29.15 -25.65 34.69
N SER A 538 28.17 -25.04 34.01
CA SER A 538 27.82 -23.63 34.19
C SER A 538 26.38 -23.55 34.70
N GLN A 539 26.13 -22.81 35.77
CA GLN A 539 24.78 -22.68 36.36
C GLN A 539 23.88 -21.72 35.58
N ARG A 540 24.06 -21.61 34.25
CA ARG A 540 23.45 -20.55 33.43
C ARG A 540 22.80 -21.13 32.18
N THR A 541 21.62 -20.59 31.87
CA THR A 541 20.93 -20.74 30.59
C THR A 541 20.59 -19.34 30.09
N PRO A 542 21.11 -18.90 28.93
CA PRO A 542 21.98 -19.63 28.00
C PRO A 542 23.40 -19.88 28.55
N ASN A 543 24.06 -20.93 28.08
CA ASN A 543 25.41 -21.30 28.52
C ASN A 543 26.47 -20.51 27.73
N PRO A 544 27.36 -19.74 28.38
CA PRO A 544 28.38 -18.93 27.69
C PRO A 544 29.44 -19.73 26.94
N PHE A 545 29.59 -21.04 27.24
CA PHE A 545 30.51 -21.93 26.52
C PHE A 545 29.88 -22.58 25.29
N ASP A 546 28.57 -22.36 25.06
CA ASP A 546 27.95 -22.66 23.77
C ASP A 546 28.28 -21.53 22.78
N MET A 547 29.36 -21.72 22.04
CA MET A 547 29.90 -20.72 21.14
C MET A 547 29.00 -20.43 19.92
N GLY A 548 27.95 -21.22 19.69
CA GLY A 548 27.10 -21.13 18.50
C GLY A 548 26.62 -19.71 18.23
N VAL A 549 26.04 -19.05 19.24
CA VAL A 549 25.51 -17.68 19.11
C VAL A 549 26.58 -16.66 18.76
N LEU A 550 27.80 -16.78 19.33
CA LEU A 550 28.93 -15.90 19.01
C LEU A 550 29.44 -16.14 17.58
N ARG A 551 29.47 -17.39 17.12
CA ARG A 551 29.92 -17.74 15.76
C ARG A 551 28.96 -17.25 14.69
N THR A 552 27.65 -17.28 14.96
CA THR A 552 26.62 -16.84 14.01
C THR A 552 26.29 -15.35 14.10
N PHE A 553 26.80 -14.63 15.10
CA PHE A 553 26.48 -13.22 15.29
C PHE A 553 27.10 -12.34 14.19
N ARG A 554 26.27 -11.87 13.26
CA ARG A 554 26.65 -11.10 12.07
C ARG A 554 25.67 -9.96 11.82
N MET A 555 26.05 -8.75 12.24
CA MET A 555 25.24 -7.56 11.97
C MET A 555 25.26 -7.25 10.47
N PRO A 556 24.11 -6.99 9.83
CA PRO A 556 24.06 -6.73 8.39
C PRO A 556 24.70 -5.38 8.06
N VAL A 557 25.27 -5.24 6.86
CA VAL A 557 25.92 -3.97 6.48
C VAL A 557 24.91 -2.83 6.39
N GLN A 558 23.65 -3.12 6.07
CA GLN A 558 22.54 -2.15 6.04
C GLN A 558 21.36 -2.73 6.83
N LEU A 559 20.50 -1.85 7.36
CA LEU A 559 19.35 -2.25 8.16
C LEU A 559 18.32 -3.03 7.37
#